data_AF-A0A4R8DRF6-F1
#
_entry.id   AF-A0A4R8DRF6-F1
#
_cell.length_a   1.000
_cell.length_b   1.000
_cell.length_c   1.000
_cell.angle_alpha   90.00
_cell.angle_beta   90.00
_cell.angle_gamma   90.00
#
_symmetry.space_group_name_H-M   'P 1'
#
loop_
_entity.id
_entity.type
_entity.pdbx_description
1 polymer ?
#
loop_
_entity_poly.entity_id
_entity_poly.type
_entity_poly.pdbx_seq_one_letter_code
_entity_poly.pdbx_strand_id
1 'polypeptide(L)'
;MRKIKKLPGHVWTRALGWGLAVTMAFSSGCHQGGVDVNSDGTRKVVSTQAVASYTQKVNDSLNKEWFFSVQVYETPKPLDYLVQMIYEEMHEVDTVHFPDMGYPIKPAVLKGPDSLTCYVGFLDPKGQFMYYKSVYVENKTLNLRTIRKYTASDTQ
;
A
#
# COMPACT_ATOMS: atom_id res chain seq x y z
N MET A 1 -26.42 -58.23 1.82
CA MET A 1 -26.16 -57.02 0.99
C MET A 1 -27.48 -56.31 0.74
N ARG A 2 -27.65 -55.08 1.27
CA ARG A 2 -28.86 -54.25 1.13
C ARG A 2 -28.64 -53.29 -0.03
N LYS A 3 -29.59 -53.18 -0.97
CA LYS A 3 -29.64 -52.05 -1.92
C LYS A 3 -30.82 -51.14 -1.58
N ILE A 4 -30.49 -49.87 -1.42
CA ILE A 4 -31.31 -48.77 -0.91
C ILE A 4 -32.00 -48.07 -2.10
N LYS A 5 -33.24 -47.62 -1.89
CA LYS A 5 -34.09 -46.85 -2.81
C LYS A 5 -33.53 -45.45 -3.12
N LYS A 6 -33.85 -44.89 -4.29
CA LYS A 6 -33.93 -43.44 -4.52
C LYS A 6 -34.96 -43.09 -5.61
N LEU A 7 -35.94 -42.27 -5.25
CA LEU A 7 -36.75 -41.36 -6.09
C LEU A 7 -36.08 -39.95 -6.04
N PRO A 8 -36.59 -38.84 -6.61
CA PRO A 8 -37.41 -38.55 -7.82
C PRO A 8 -36.71 -37.46 -8.69
N GLY A 9 -37.39 -36.80 -9.64
CA GLY A 9 -36.87 -35.52 -10.17
C GLY A 9 -37.60 -34.92 -11.38
N HIS A 10 -38.73 -34.25 -11.12
CA HIS A 10 -39.46 -33.43 -12.08
C HIS A 10 -38.64 -32.23 -12.59
N VAL A 11 -38.75 -32.01 -13.89
CA VAL A 11 -38.41 -30.77 -14.61
C VAL A 11 -39.35 -29.65 -14.16
N TRP A 12 -38.80 -28.50 -13.78
CA TRP A 12 -39.51 -27.22 -13.80
C TRP A 12 -38.65 -26.16 -14.48
N THR A 13 -39.10 -25.75 -15.66
CA THR A 13 -38.68 -24.56 -16.37
C THR A 13 -39.34 -23.34 -15.71
N ARG A 14 -38.55 -22.32 -15.38
CA ARG A 14 -38.99 -20.91 -15.23
C ARG A 14 -37.91 -20.05 -15.89
N ALA A 15 -38.19 -19.49 -17.06
CA ALA A 15 -38.90 -18.23 -17.28
C ALA A 15 -37.94 -17.02 -17.21
N LEU A 16 -37.66 -16.52 -18.41
CA LEU A 16 -37.08 -15.24 -18.82
C LEU A 16 -37.39 -14.06 -17.88
N GLY A 17 -36.37 -13.24 -17.64
CA GLY A 17 -36.49 -12.01 -16.85
C GLY A 17 -35.29 -11.08 -17.01
N TRP A 18 -35.29 -10.26 -18.07
CA TRP A 18 -34.74 -8.88 -18.16
C TRP A 18 -33.25 -8.73 -17.72
N GLY A 19 -32.29 -8.58 -18.62
CA GLY A 19 -32.22 -7.46 -19.55
C GLY A 19 -31.69 -6.18 -18.90
N LEU A 20 -30.53 -6.22 -18.22
CA LEU A 20 -29.70 -5.04 -17.98
C LEU A 20 -28.29 -5.32 -18.48
N ALA A 21 -28.01 -4.87 -19.71
CA ALA A 21 -26.66 -4.73 -20.21
C ALA A 21 -26.01 -3.55 -19.48
N VAL A 22 -25.07 -3.85 -18.59
CA VAL A 22 -24.18 -2.84 -18.02
C VAL A 22 -23.17 -2.48 -19.11
N THR A 23 -23.42 -1.39 -19.82
CA THR A 23 -22.42 -0.78 -20.71
C THR A 23 -21.33 -0.18 -19.82
N MET A 24 -20.24 -0.92 -19.61
CA MET A 24 -19.01 -0.33 -19.06
C MET A 24 -18.41 0.58 -20.12
N ALA A 25 -18.72 1.88 -20.03
CA ALA A 25 -17.94 2.90 -20.71
C ALA A 25 -16.55 2.94 -20.05
N PHE A 26 -15.59 2.23 -20.64
CA PHE A 26 -14.17 2.52 -20.40
C PHE A 26 -13.87 3.87 -21.05
N SER A 27 -14.03 4.93 -20.27
CA SER A 27 -13.42 6.21 -20.57
C SER A 27 -11.91 6.01 -20.52
N SER A 28 -11.33 5.76 -21.69
CA SER A 28 -9.90 5.84 -21.96
C SER A 28 -9.42 7.29 -21.80
N GLY A 29 -9.44 7.77 -20.55
CA GLY A 29 -8.73 8.97 -20.16
C GLY A 29 -7.27 8.59 -19.99
N CYS A 30 -6.44 8.91 -20.97
CA CYS A 30 -4.99 8.96 -20.78
C CYS A 30 -4.69 10.02 -19.72
N HIS A 31 -4.76 9.66 -18.43
CA HIS A 31 -4.25 10.50 -17.36
C HIS A 31 -2.73 10.29 -17.34
N GLN A 32 -2.03 11.13 -18.08
CA GLN A 32 -0.59 11.31 -17.91
C GLN A 32 -0.38 11.79 -16.48
N GLY A 33 -0.01 10.87 -15.59
CA GLY A 33 0.34 11.17 -14.21
C GLY A 33 1.66 11.95 -14.17
N GLY A 34 1.62 13.22 -14.58
CA GLY A 34 2.68 14.17 -14.25
C GLY A 34 2.50 14.57 -12.79
N VAL A 35 3.58 14.52 -12.01
CA VAL A 35 3.60 15.20 -10.72
C VAL A 35 3.59 16.70 -11.05
N ASP A 36 2.54 17.43 -10.69
CA ASP A 36 2.48 18.88 -10.89
C ASP A 36 3.61 19.53 -10.10
N VAL A 37 4.67 19.97 -10.79
CA VAL A 37 5.84 20.64 -10.22
C VAL A 37 5.89 22.11 -10.60
N ASN A 38 6.31 22.94 -9.65
CA ASN A 38 6.67 24.34 -9.83
C ASN A 38 7.96 24.46 -10.67
N SER A 39 8.26 25.68 -11.14
CA SER A 39 9.47 25.96 -11.92
C SER A 39 10.78 25.75 -11.14
N ASP A 40 10.71 25.71 -9.82
CA ASP A 40 11.84 25.41 -8.93
C ASP A 40 12.01 23.91 -8.64
N GLY A 41 11.18 23.06 -9.26
CA GLY A 41 11.21 21.61 -9.09
C GLY A 41 10.47 21.11 -7.84
N THR A 42 9.74 21.97 -7.10
CA THR A 42 8.93 21.54 -5.95
C THR A 42 7.52 21.10 -6.36
N ARG A 43 6.86 20.23 -5.59
CA ARG A 43 5.45 19.87 -5.80
C ARG A 43 4.56 21.12 -5.66
N LYS A 44 3.65 21.32 -6.61
CA LYS A 44 2.69 22.42 -6.62
C LYS A 44 1.64 22.29 -5.51
N VAL A 45 1.24 21.05 -5.21
CA VAL A 45 0.29 20.71 -4.16
C VAL A 45 0.89 19.58 -3.34
N VAL A 46 0.87 19.73 -2.02
CA VAL A 46 1.34 18.70 -1.07
C VAL A 46 0.15 18.30 -0.20
N SER A 47 -0.18 17.01 -0.19
CA SER A 47 -1.24 16.49 0.65
C SER A 47 -0.82 16.51 2.13
N THR A 48 -1.74 16.92 3.01
CA THR A 48 -1.58 16.74 4.47
C THR A 48 -1.97 15.34 4.94
N GLN A 49 -2.64 14.56 4.08
CA GLN A 49 -3.01 13.18 4.36
C GLN A 49 -1.88 12.22 3.96
N ALA A 50 -1.75 11.13 4.71
CA ALA A 50 -0.80 10.08 4.38
C ALA A 50 -1.13 9.47 3.01
N VAL A 51 -0.13 9.40 2.12
CA VAL A 51 -0.24 8.77 0.79
C VAL A 51 -0.14 7.25 0.86
N ALA A 52 0.42 6.71 1.94
CA ALA A 52 0.40 5.30 2.26
C ALA A 52 0.46 5.12 3.78
N SER A 53 -0.24 4.13 4.31
CA SER A 53 -0.22 3.83 5.74
C SER A 53 -0.38 2.33 6.01
N TYR A 54 0.16 1.92 7.15
CA TYR A 54 -0.05 0.61 7.74
C TYR A 54 -0.26 0.79 9.23
N THR A 55 -1.27 0.13 9.79
CA THR A 55 -1.55 0.14 11.22
C THR A 55 -1.92 -1.27 11.66
N GLN A 56 -1.28 -1.72 12.73
CA GLN A 56 -1.51 -3.03 13.33
C GLN A 56 -1.57 -2.87 14.84
N LYS A 57 -2.56 -3.53 15.46
CA LYS A 57 -2.68 -3.55 16.91
C LYS A 57 -1.53 -4.35 17.53
N VAL A 58 -0.93 -3.81 18.60
CA VAL A 58 0.08 -4.51 19.40
C VAL A 58 -0.63 -5.49 20.33
N ASN A 59 -0.15 -6.73 20.40
CA ASN A 59 -0.71 -7.74 21.28
C ASN A 59 -0.11 -7.60 22.68
N ASP A 60 -0.66 -6.68 23.48
CA ASP A 60 -0.27 -6.47 24.87
C ASP A 60 -1.44 -6.79 25.82
N SER A 61 -1.16 -7.49 26.91
CA SER A 61 -2.19 -7.93 27.88
C SER A 61 -2.72 -6.80 28.76
N LEU A 62 -1.94 -5.73 28.94
CA LEU A 62 -2.24 -4.61 29.82
C LEU A 62 -2.85 -3.45 29.03
N ASN A 63 -2.31 -3.16 27.85
CA ASN A 63 -2.69 -2.00 27.03
C ASN A 63 -3.36 -2.42 25.72
N LYS A 64 -4.68 -2.21 25.66
CA LYS A 64 -5.50 -2.56 24.49
C LYS A 64 -5.52 -1.49 23.40
N GLU A 65 -4.88 -0.36 23.61
CA GLU A 65 -4.94 0.83 22.74
C GLU A 65 -3.63 1.07 21.97
N TRP A 66 -2.60 0.26 22.20
CA TRP A 66 -1.33 0.43 21.49
C TRP A 66 -1.39 -0.12 20.07
N PHE A 67 -0.81 0.66 19.16
CA PHE A 67 -0.69 0.34 17.75
C PHE A 67 0.75 0.50 17.29
N PHE A 68 1.16 -0.40 16.42
CA PHE A 68 2.27 -0.20 15.52
C PHE A 68 1.72 0.46 14.25
N SER A 69 2.15 1.69 13.96
CA SER A 69 1.67 2.44 12.81
C SER A 69 2.80 3.09 12.04
N VAL A 70 2.72 3.02 10.72
CA VAL A 70 3.63 3.69 9.79
C VAL A 70 2.81 4.47 8.79
N GLN A 71 3.11 5.75 8.62
CA GLN A 71 2.41 6.67 7.72
C GLN A 71 3.44 7.42 6.89
N VAL A 72 3.20 7.49 5.58
CA VAL A 72 4.07 8.15 4.61
C VAL A 72 3.34 9.38 4.07
N TYR A 73 3.99 10.53 4.12
CA TYR A 73 3.45 11.80 3.66
C TYR A 73 4.33 12.39 2.55
N GLU A 74 3.69 13.14 1.65
CA GLU A 74 4.40 13.93 0.66
C GLU A 74 5.10 15.12 1.29
N THR A 75 6.17 15.57 0.66
CA THR A 75 6.84 16.83 1.00
C THR A 75 6.83 17.77 -0.21
N PRO A 76 7.22 19.04 -0.07
CA PRO A 76 7.41 19.91 -1.23
C PRO A 76 8.50 19.42 -2.19
N LYS A 77 9.49 18.65 -1.72
CA LYS A 77 10.57 18.12 -2.57
C LYS A 77 10.14 16.79 -3.19
N PRO A 78 10.09 16.67 -4.54
CA PRO A 78 9.86 15.39 -5.19
C PRO A 78 10.84 14.34 -4.68
N LEU A 79 10.38 13.09 -4.59
CA LEU A 79 11.17 11.95 -4.10
C LEU A 79 11.52 11.95 -2.60
N ASP A 80 11.43 13.08 -1.90
CA ASP A 80 11.49 13.14 -0.45
C ASP A 80 10.10 12.93 0.15
N TYR A 81 9.98 11.95 1.05
CA TYR A 81 8.76 11.62 1.77
C TYR A 81 9.02 11.58 3.27
N LEU A 82 8.08 12.12 4.05
CA LEU A 82 8.14 12.04 5.50
C LEU A 82 7.51 10.72 5.94
N VAL A 83 8.20 9.96 6.77
CA VAL A 83 7.70 8.72 7.36
C VAL A 83 7.55 8.92 8.86
N GLN A 84 6.30 8.89 9.31
CA GLN A 84 5.95 8.90 10.73
C GLN A 84 5.71 7.48 11.20
N MET A 85 6.37 7.10 12.27
CA MET A 85 6.34 5.76 12.84
C MET A 85 5.91 5.84 14.31
N ILE A 86 5.02 4.96 14.71
CA ILE A 86 4.44 4.93 16.06
C ILE A 86 4.49 3.50 16.56
N TYR A 87 4.97 3.32 17.79
CA TYR A 87 4.91 2.06 18.52
C TYR A 87 4.81 2.33 20.02
N GLU A 88 3.77 1.83 20.67
CA GLU A 88 3.46 2.15 22.08
C GLU A 88 3.39 3.67 22.28
N GLU A 89 4.26 4.23 23.12
CA GLU A 89 4.39 5.69 23.36
C GLU A 89 5.50 6.34 22.52
N MET A 90 6.22 5.56 21.71
CA MET A 90 7.28 6.09 20.86
C MET A 90 6.71 6.64 19.56
N HIS A 91 7.10 7.88 19.26
CA HIS A 91 6.77 8.59 18.03
C HIS A 91 8.06 9.05 17.36
N GLU A 92 8.37 8.45 16.22
CA GLU A 92 9.55 8.81 15.44
C GLU A 92 9.15 9.33 14.06
N VAL A 93 9.99 10.21 13.53
CA VAL A 93 9.82 10.80 12.20
C VAL A 93 11.15 10.73 11.48
N ASP A 94 11.14 10.21 10.26
CA ASP A 94 12.32 10.19 9.39
C ASP A 94 11.95 10.62 7.96
N THR A 95 12.95 10.95 7.15
CA THR A 95 12.79 11.26 5.72
C THR A 95 13.29 10.10 4.88
N VAL A 96 12.45 9.65 3.95
CA VAL A 96 12.78 8.64 2.96
C VAL A 96 12.94 9.31 1.61
N HIS A 97 14.17 9.29 1.10
CA HIS A 97 14.49 9.72 -0.26
C HIS A 97 14.44 8.52 -1.21
N PHE A 98 13.51 8.52 -2.16
CA PHE A 98 13.50 7.53 -3.24
C PHE A 98 14.44 7.97 -4.37
N PRO A 99 15.12 7.03 -5.04
CA PRO A 99 15.87 7.37 -6.24
C PRO A 99 14.93 7.81 -7.37
N ASP A 100 15.43 8.66 -8.25
CA ASP A 100 14.76 8.94 -9.51
C ASP A 100 14.82 7.70 -10.41
N MET A 101 13.65 7.15 -10.72
CA MET A 101 13.51 5.97 -11.56
C MET A 101 13.09 6.31 -13.01
N GLY A 102 12.99 7.60 -13.34
CA GLY A 102 12.52 8.06 -14.65
C GLY A 102 11.00 7.97 -14.83
N TYR A 103 10.26 7.65 -13.77
CA TYR A 103 8.80 7.64 -13.72
C TYR A 103 8.29 8.12 -12.36
N PRO A 104 7.01 8.56 -12.27
CA PRO A 104 6.42 9.01 -11.01
C PRO A 104 6.44 7.91 -9.94
N ILE A 105 7.10 8.17 -8.82
CA ILE A 105 7.13 7.25 -7.68
C ILE A 105 5.80 7.31 -6.94
N LYS A 106 5.14 6.15 -6.80
CA LYS A 106 3.96 5.98 -5.96
C LYS A 106 4.33 5.23 -4.69
N PRO A 107 4.50 5.92 -3.54
CA PRO A 107 4.83 5.26 -2.28
C PRO A 107 3.78 4.23 -1.89
N ALA A 108 4.24 3.16 -1.23
CA ALA A 108 3.38 2.14 -0.68
C ALA A 108 3.99 1.60 0.61
N VAL A 109 3.13 1.09 1.49
CA VAL A 109 3.53 0.38 2.70
C VAL A 109 2.93 -1.03 2.65
N LEU A 110 3.76 -2.05 2.87
CA LEU A 110 3.37 -3.44 2.84
C LEU A 110 3.65 -4.10 4.18
N LYS A 111 2.74 -4.94 4.67
CA LYS A 111 2.96 -5.74 5.89
C LYS A 111 4.21 -6.63 5.75
N GLY A 112 5.00 -6.71 6.81
CA GLY A 112 6.16 -7.59 6.93
C GLY A 112 5.80 -9.01 7.37
N PRO A 113 6.80 -9.90 7.50
CA PRO A 113 6.58 -11.27 7.97
C PRO A 113 6.04 -11.30 9.41
N ASP A 114 6.51 -10.38 10.26
CA ASP A 114 6.11 -10.28 11.66
C ASP A 114 5.02 -9.22 11.87
N SER A 115 4.31 -9.30 13.01
CA SER A 115 3.23 -8.35 13.33
C SER A 115 3.72 -6.91 13.51
N LEU A 116 4.95 -6.73 13.99
CA LEU A 116 5.58 -5.43 14.25
C LEU A 116 6.62 -5.06 13.19
N THR A 117 6.44 -5.56 11.97
CA THR A 117 7.31 -5.28 10.83
C THR A 117 6.46 -4.85 9.63
N CYS A 118 6.92 -3.84 8.89
CA CYS A 118 6.39 -3.48 7.58
C CYS A 118 7.48 -2.93 6.67
N TYR A 119 7.21 -2.93 5.37
CA TYR A 119 8.10 -2.41 4.35
C TYR A 119 7.56 -1.10 3.80
N VAL A 120 8.43 -0.09 3.75
CA VAL A 120 8.20 1.15 3.02
C VAL A 120 8.88 1.02 1.67
N GLY A 121 8.13 1.25 0.61
CA GLY A 121 8.59 1.09 -0.77
C GLY A 121 7.76 1.93 -1.72
N PHE A 122 7.77 1.53 -2.98
CA PHE A 122 7.00 2.18 -4.04
C PHE A 122 6.48 1.16 -5.04
N LEU A 123 5.47 1.53 -5.81
CA LEU A 123 4.99 0.73 -6.92
C LEU A 123 5.75 1.09 -8.20
N ASP A 124 6.13 0.08 -8.97
CA ASP A 124 6.62 0.26 -10.33
C ASP A 124 5.46 0.57 -11.30
N PRO A 125 5.73 0.88 -12.59
CA PRO A 125 4.69 1.14 -13.58
C PRO A 125 3.77 -0.06 -13.85
N LYS A 126 4.20 -1.29 -13.52
CA LYS A 126 3.42 -2.53 -13.63
C LYS A 126 2.55 -2.77 -12.37
N GLY A 127 2.67 -1.92 -11.34
CA GLY A 127 1.97 -2.04 -10.06
C GLY A 127 2.63 -3.02 -9.08
N GLN A 128 3.85 -3.49 -9.36
CA GLN A 128 4.61 -4.37 -8.48
C GLN A 128 5.25 -3.57 -7.34
N PHE A 129 5.17 -4.11 -6.12
CA PHE A 129 5.79 -3.48 -4.95
C PHE A 129 7.31 -3.66 -4.94
N MET A 130 8.01 -2.54 -4.89
CA MET A 130 9.46 -2.43 -4.83
C MET A 130 9.88 -2.11 -3.39
N TYR A 131 10.41 -3.12 -2.70
CA TYR A 131 10.89 -3.02 -1.32
C TYR A 131 12.05 -2.03 -1.20
N TYR A 132 12.02 -1.07 -0.29
CA TYR A 132 13.12 -0.12 -0.12
C TYR A 132 13.68 -0.10 1.31
N LYS A 133 12.83 0.22 2.29
CA LYS A 133 13.15 0.21 3.71
C LYS A 133 12.24 -0.74 4.49
N SER A 134 12.75 -1.27 5.59
CA SER A 134 12.01 -2.05 6.58
C SER A 134 11.87 -1.20 7.83
N VAL A 135 10.63 -1.05 8.31
CA VAL A 135 10.32 -0.56 9.65
C VAL A 135 10.02 -1.78 10.51
N TYR A 136 10.68 -1.90 11.64
CA TYR A 136 10.48 -3.04 12.54
C TYR A 136 10.75 -2.65 13.99
N VAL A 137 10.15 -3.41 14.90
CA VAL A 137 10.43 -3.30 16.34
C VAL A 137 11.34 -4.45 16.75
N GLU A 138 12.48 -4.12 17.35
CA GLU A 138 13.42 -5.09 17.90
C GLU A 138 13.88 -4.58 19.27
N ASN A 139 13.84 -5.44 20.29
CA ASN A 139 14.18 -5.07 21.68
C ASN A 139 13.42 -3.85 22.21
N LYS A 140 12.13 -3.72 21.84
CA LYS A 140 11.25 -2.57 22.16
C LYS A 140 11.75 -1.23 21.59
N THR A 141 12.61 -1.27 20.58
CA THR A 141 13.09 -0.08 19.86
C THR A 141 12.53 -0.10 18.46
N LEU A 142 12.06 1.05 18.00
CA LEU A 142 11.62 1.26 16.62
C LEU A 142 12.85 1.43 15.73
N ASN A 143 12.90 0.71 14.61
CA ASN A 143 14.04 0.72 13.71
C ASN A 143 13.57 0.95 12.27
N LEU A 144 14.32 1.76 11.53
CA LEU A 144 14.17 1.93 10.09
C LEU A 144 15.49 1.56 9.39
N ARG A 145 15.44 0.55 8.53
CA ARG A 145 16.63 0.04 7.83
C ARG A 145 16.41 -0.02 6.33
N THR A 146 17.38 0.45 5.55
CA THR A 146 17.39 0.21 4.09
C THR A 146 17.68 -1.26 3.80
N ILE A 147 16.78 -1.93 3.08
CA ILE A 147 16.89 -3.35 2.71
C ILE A 147 17.23 -3.57 1.25
N ARG A 148 16.95 -2.60 0.38
CA ARG A 148 17.37 -2.59 -1.02
C ARG A 148 17.75 -1.19 -1.46
N LYS A 149 18.68 -1.12 -2.41
CA LYS A 149 19.07 0.10 -3.10
C LYS A 149 18.64 -0.05 -4.55
N TYR A 150 18.11 1.03 -5.12
CA TYR A 150 17.76 1.08 -6.53
C TYR A 150 18.51 2.19 -7.22
N THR A 151 18.71 1.99 -8.51
CA THR A 151 19.28 2.91 -9.47
C THR A 151 18.36 2.96 -10.68
N ALA A 152 18.45 4.01 -11.49
CA ALA A 152 17.64 4.16 -12.69
C ALA A 152 17.73 2.94 -13.66
N SER A 153 18.83 2.18 -13.62
CA SER A 153 19.04 0.97 -14.43
C SER A 153 18.27 -0.27 -13.96
N ASP A 154 17.68 -0.27 -12.76
CA ASP A 154 17.02 -1.46 -12.19
C ASP A 154 15.59 -1.69 -12.71
N THR A 155 15.14 -0.86 -13.65
CA THR A 155 13.80 -0.95 -14.28
C THR A 155 13.86 -1.85 -15.52
N GLN A 156 13.31 -3.07 -15.45
CA GLN A 156 13.12 -4.01 -16.59
C GLN A 156 11.64 -4.35 -16.82
#